data_AF-A0A6V7KEP8-F1
#
_entry.id   AF-A0A6V7KEP8-F1
#
_cell.length_a   1.000
_cell.length_b   1.000
_cell.length_c   1.000
_cell.angle_alpha   90.00
_cell.angle_beta   90.00
_cell.angle_gamma   90.00
#
_symmetry.space_group_name_H-M   'P 1'
#
loop_
_entity.id
_entity.type
_entity.pdbx_description
1 polymer ?
#
loop_
_entity_poly.entity_id
_entity_poly.type
_entity_poly.pdbx_seq_one_letter_code
_entity_poly.pdbx_strand_id
1 'polypeptide(L)'
;QLTGAWVSCELHKAVVMGYRIKKIYEVWHYSKTTQYDPRTGKGGLFAGFINQFVKLKTEASGWPASCDTPEAKAAYIREIEEKSEIKLDPDKIKYNAGARAVAKLMLNSLWGKFAQRANMDKTAVLYTYEELYSFLFDAKKIITGCMFVENESGDADTVYLNWRWVNEDFEAALSSNVVTASYVTAQGCLVLYKYLKMLGERVFYYDTDCVIFVTRLGDVEPPSGNALGEMTDELAGYGVNTYITNFVSGGPKFYSYIAVTPDGQEIECCEIKGIRIDSQTFEKVNYNTMRKLVECQVKPFKVETTSIRRLKYHTVVTQAEEKIIRVTSAKRRRV
;
A
#
# COMPACT_ATOMS: atom_id res chain seq x y z
N GLN A 1 -13.14 20.47 15.23
CA GLN A 1 -12.03 20.27 16.20
C GLN A 1 -11.59 18.82 16.10
N LEU A 2 -10.29 18.55 15.94
CA LEU A 2 -9.77 17.19 15.77
C LEU A 2 -9.22 16.65 17.10
N THR A 3 -9.42 15.37 17.37
CA THR A 3 -8.86 14.65 18.54
C THR A 3 -8.38 13.29 18.06
N GLY A 4 -7.18 12.88 18.47
CA GLY A 4 -6.50 11.70 17.95
C GLY A 4 -5.10 11.56 18.51
N ALA A 5 -4.38 10.56 18.01
CA ALA A 5 -2.95 10.36 18.27
C ALA A 5 -2.17 10.64 16.98
N TRP A 6 -1.06 11.35 17.10
CA TRP A 6 -0.21 11.75 15.99
C TRP A 6 1.24 11.65 16.38
N VAL A 7 2.11 11.37 15.41
CA VAL A 7 3.54 11.52 15.63
C VAL A 7 3.95 12.98 15.53
N SER A 8 5.07 13.33 16.17
CA SER A 8 5.50 14.72 16.32
C SER A 8 5.71 15.44 14.99
N CYS A 9 6.17 14.75 13.94
CA CYS A 9 6.44 15.39 12.65
C CYS A 9 5.16 15.88 11.94
N GLU A 10 4.04 15.17 12.04
CA GLU A 10 2.75 15.63 11.51
C GLU A 10 2.21 16.81 12.30
N LEU A 11 2.32 16.77 13.63
CA LEU A 11 1.91 17.89 14.49
C LEU A 11 2.73 19.15 14.22
N HIS A 12 4.05 19.03 14.10
CA HIS A 12 4.92 20.14 13.72
C HIS A 12 4.49 20.74 12.38
N LYS A 13 4.21 19.88 11.39
CA LYS A 13 3.73 20.34 10.09
C LYS A 13 2.40 21.07 10.21
N ALA A 14 1.44 20.54 10.98
CA ALA A 14 0.15 21.18 11.20
C ALA A 14 0.30 22.57 11.84
N VAL A 15 1.16 22.72 12.85
CA VAL A 15 1.42 24.02 13.48
C VAL A 15 2.01 25.03 12.49
N VAL A 16 2.97 24.61 11.65
CA VAL A 16 3.51 25.45 10.56
C VAL A 16 2.43 25.88 9.57
N MET A 17 1.40 25.05 9.37
CA MET A 17 0.24 25.35 8.53
C MET A 17 -0.84 26.19 9.25
N GLY A 18 -0.58 26.68 10.45
CA GLY A 18 -1.47 27.58 11.20
C GLY A 18 -2.45 26.89 12.16
N TYR A 19 -2.38 25.56 12.30
CA TYR A 19 -3.19 24.84 13.29
C TYR A 19 -2.70 25.12 14.71
N ARG A 20 -3.64 25.12 15.68
CA ARG A 20 -3.33 25.35 17.10
C ARG A 20 -3.59 24.09 17.93
N ILE A 21 -2.62 23.71 18.75
CA ILE A 21 -2.78 22.63 19.73
C ILE A 21 -3.60 23.16 20.91
N LYS A 22 -4.80 22.61 21.11
CA LYS A 22 -5.68 23.04 22.21
C LYS A 22 -5.38 22.32 23.53
N LYS A 23 -5.08 21.02 23.46
CA LYS A 23 -4.87 20.16 24.63
C LYS A 23 -3.99 18.98 24.25
N ILE A 24 -3.07 18.62 25.13
CA ILE A 24 -2.24 17.41 25.05
C ILE A 24 -2.66 16.51 26.22
N TYR A 25 -2.93 15.24 25.93
CA TYR A 25 -3.34 14.26 26.95
C TYR A 25 -2.17 13.39 27.38
N GLU A 26 -1.35 12.95 26.43
CA GLU A 26 -0.24 12.04 26.65
C GLU A 26 0.87 12.32 25.63
N VAL A 27 2.12 12.09 26.02
CA VAL A 27 3.30 12.24 25.16
C VAL A 27 4.22 11.04 25.37
N TRP A 28 4.51 10.32 24.29
CA TRP A 28 5.56 9.30 24.27
C TRP A 28 6.86 9.96 23.82
N HIS A 29 7.78 10.16 24.77
CA HIS A 29 9.06 10.81 24.51
C HIS A 29 10.21 9.80 24.48
N TYR A 30 11.07 9.91 23.47
CA TYR A 30 12.25 9.08 23.29
C TYR A 30 13.49 9.98 23.36
N SER A 31 14.30 9.81 24.39
CA SER A 31 15.47 10.65 24.66
C SER A 31 16.62 10.45 23.66
N LYS A 32 16.60 9.33 22.94
CA LYS A 32 17.60 8.97 21.92
C LYS A 32 16.89 8.60 20.62
N THR A 33 17.37 9.16 19.53
CA THR A 33 16.95 8.83 18.17
C THR A 33 18.18 8.65 17.30
N THR A 34 18.10 7.72 16.34
CA THR A 34 19.08 7.63 15.26
C THR A 34 18.40 8.03 13.96
N GLN A 35 19.08 8.81 13.15
CA GLN A 35 18.61 9.23 11.84
C GLN A 35 19.71 8.94 10.82
N TYR A 36 19.31 8.47 9.64
CA TYR A 36 20.22 8.34 8.52
C TYR A 36 20.57 9.73 7.99
N ASP A 37 21.85 9.99 7.79
CA ASP A 37 22.37 11.22 7.20
C ASP A 37 22.81 10.97 5.75
N PRO A 38 22.05 11.46 4.75
CA PRO A 38 22.40 11.31 3.34
C PRO A 38 23.67 12.05 2.91
N ARG A 39 24.26 12.90 3.75
CA ARG A 39 25.53 13.57 3.42
C ARG A 39 26.74 12.76 3.80
N THR A 40 26.62 11.95 4.85
CA THR A 40 27.73 11.17 5.40
C THR A 40 27.59 9.67 5.14
N GLY A 41 26.43 9.22 4.64
CA GLY A 41 26.08 7.81 4.44
C GLY A 41 26.04 7.01 5.76
N LYS A 42 25.87 7.69 6.89
CA LYS A 42 25.98 7.10 8.24
C LYS A 42 24.68 7.22 9.04
N GLY A 43 24.56 6.38 10.05
CA GLY A 43 23.38 6.32 10.91
C GLY A 43 22.23 5.54 10.27
N GLY A 44 21.06 5.59 10.91
CA GLY A 44 19.86 4.91 10.43
C GLY A 44 19.91 3.39 10.59
N LEU A 45 19.06 2.86 11.48
CA LEU A 45 19.00 1.42 11.77
C LEU A 45 18.73 0.54 10.53
N PHE A 46 18.02 1.08 9.54
CA PHE A 46 17.53 0.33 8.38
C PHE A 46 18.27 0.62 7.07
N ALA A 47 19.26 1.52 7.06
CA ALA A 47 19.90 1.98 5.83
C ALA A 47 20.50 0.81 5.03
N GLY A 48 21.26 -0.08 5.67
CA GLY A 48 21.84 -1.25 5.00
C GLY A 48 20.79 -2.19 4.40
N PHE A 49 19.69 -2.44 5.13
CA PHE A 49 18.58 -3.27 4.65
C PHE A 49 17.90 -2.64 3.43
N ILE A 50 17.55 -1.35 3.52
CA ILE A 50 16.88 -0.63 2.45
C ILE A 50 17.78 -0.57 1.21
N ASN A 51 19.05 -0.20 1.36
CA ASN A 51 20.00 -0.08 0.25
C ASN A 51 20.18 -1.43 -0.47
N GLN A 52 20.28 -2.53 0.27
CA GLN A 52 20.40 -3.87 -0.32
C GLN A 52 19.16 -4.25 -1.14
N PHE A 53 17.95 -4.09 -0.59
CA PHE A 53 16.74 -4.50 -1.30
C PHE A 53 16.32 -3.52 -2.39
N VAL A 54 16.63 -2.23 -2.27
CA VAL A 54 16.46 -1.27 -3.36
C VAL A 54 17.41 -1.62 -4.50
N LYS A 55 18.69 -1.93 -4.23
CA LYS A 55 19.63 -2.43 -5.25
C LYS A 55 19.08 -3.63 -6.01
N LEU A 56 18.68 -4.69 -5.29
CA LEU A 56 18.13 -5.91 -5.89
C LEU A 56 16.87 -5.62 -6.71
N LYS A 57 15.98 -4.76 -6.19
CA LYS A 57 14.77 -4.33 -6.89
C LYS A 57 15.12 -3.59 -8.19
N THR A 58 16.07 -2.67 -8.14
CA THR A 58 16.47 -1.84 -9.28
C THR A 58 17.15 -2.67 -10.36
N GLU A 59 18.12 -3.53 -10.00
CA GLU A 59 18.77 -4.46 -10.93
C GLU A 59 17.77 -5.40 -11.60
N ALA A 60 16.83 -5.97 -10.83
CA ALA A 60 15.79 -6.84 -11.35
C ALA A 60 14.71 -6.11 -12.17
N SER A 61 14.67 -4.77 -12.16
CA SER A 61 13.76 -3.99 -13.01
C SER A 61 14.23 -3.88 -14.46
N GLY A 62 15.50 -4.22 -14.72
CA GLY A 62 16.12 -4.01 -16.02
C GLY A 62 16.43 -2.53 -16.29
N TRP A 63 16.87 -2.26 -17.51
CA TRP A 63 17.24 -0.92 -17.95
C TRP A 63 15.99 -0.07 -18.23
N PRO A 64 15.95 1.20 -17.82
CA PRO A 64 14.92 2.14 -18.26
C PRO A 64 14.87 2.26 -19.79
N ALA A 65 13.70 2.60 -20.34
CA ALA A 65 13.52 2.77 -21.79
C ALA A 65 14.46 3.84 -22.39
N SER A 66 14.85 4.84 -21.61
CA SER A 66 15.79 5.90 -21.99
C SER A 66 17.26 5.45 -22.01
N CYS A 67 17.58 4.22 -21.60
CA CYS A 67 18.95 3.69 -21.49
C CYS A 67 19.29 2.75 -22.66
N ASP A 68 19.23 3.27 -23.87
CA ASP A 68 19.50 2.55 -25.13
C ASP A 68 20.99 2.53 -25.52
N THR A 69 21.72 3.59 -25.16
CA THR A 69 23.15 3.77 -25.44
C THR A 69 24.03 3.40 -24.23
N PRO A 70 25.30 2.99 -24.45
CA PRO A 70 26.25 2.78 -23.37
C PRO A 70 26.42 4.02 -22.46
N GLU A 71 26.39 5.21 -23.04
CA GLU A 71 26.51 6.49 -22.34
C GLU A 71 25.31 6.73 -21.43
N ALA A 72 24.08 6.49 -21.92
CA ALA A 72 22.86 6.62 -21.12
C ALA A 72 22.84 5.62 -19.96
N LYS A 73 23.30 4.38 -20.19
CA LYS A 73 23.43 3.36 -19.15
C LYS A 73 24.42 3.78 -18.06
N ALA A 74 25.58 4.32 -18.44
CA ALA A 74 26.57 4.83 -17.50
C ALA A 74 26.05 6.04 -16.71
N ALA A 75 25.34 6.94 -17.37
CA ALA A 75 24.70 8.10 -16.73
C ALA A 75 23.64 7.67 -15.70
N TYR A 76 22.80 6.69 -16.03
CA TYR A 76 21.80 6.14 -15.12
C TYR A 76 22.44 5.53 -13.86
N ILE A 77 23.49 4.71 -14.02
CA ILE A 77 24.18 4.13 -12.86
C ILE A 77 24.78 5.22 -11.98
N ARG A 78 25.42 6.23 -12.58
CA ARG A 78 25.99 7.36 -11.85
C ARG A 78 24.91 8.14 -11.10
N GLU A 79 23.78 8.42 -11.73
CA GLU A 79 22.66 9.12 -11.11
C GLU A 79 22.12 8.36 -9.89
N ILE A 80 21.93 7.04 -9.99
CA ILE A 80 21.44 6.23 -8.87
C ILE A 80 22.46 6.18 -7.73
N GLU A 81 23.76 6.09 -8.05
CA GLU A 81 24.82 6.13 -7.05
C GLU A 81 24.89 7.50 -6.36
N GLU A 82 24.81 8.61 -7.11
CA GLU A 82 24.85 9.97 -6.58
C GLU A 82 23.63 10.31 -5.72
N LYS A 83 22.43 9.90 -6.15
CA LYS A 83 21.17 10.26 -5.47
C LYS A 83 20.76 9.30 -4.35
N SER A 84 21.08 8.01 -4.50
CA SER A 84 20.62 6.96 -3.58
C SER A 84 21.75 6.27 -2.81
N GLU A 85 23.02 6.60 -3.08
CA GLU A 85 24.20 5.91 -2.53
C GLU A 85 24.21 4.38 -2.82
N ILE A 86 23.52 3.98 -3.89
CA ILE A 86 23.37 2.57 -4.27
C ILE A 86 24.23 2.28 -5.49
N LYS A 87 25.24 1.42 -5.30
CA LYS A 87 26.09 0.95 -6.39
C LYS A 87 25.41 -0.21 -7.11
N LEU A 88 24.89 0.04 -8.31
CA LEU A 88 24.34 -0.99 -9.18
C LEU A 88 25.46 -1.77 -9.88
N ASP A 89 25.22 -3.05 -10.10
CA ASP A 89 26.08 -3.91 -10.91
C ASP A 89 25.51 -3.98 -12.35
N PRO A 90 26.19 -3.37 -13.35
CA PRO A 90 25.68 -3.31 -14.73
C PRO A 90 25.29 -4.67 -15.29
N ASP A 91 26.03 -5.73 -14.95
CA ASP A 91 25.82 -7.09 -15.47
C ASP A 91 24.59 -7.76 -14.84
N LYS A 92 24.16 -7.28 -13.67
CA LYS A 92 22.95 -7.75 -12.98
C LYS A 92 21.70 -6.97 -13.37
N ILE A 93 21.81 -5.86 -14.09
CA ILE A 93 20.65 -5.09 -14.55
C ILE A 93 19.97 -5.85 -15.70
N LYS A 94 19.03 -6.71 -15.32
CA LYS A 94 18.23 -7.54 -16.23
C LYS A 94 16.84 -7.70 -15.67
N TYR A 95 15.84 -7.50 -16.54
CA TYR A 95 14.45 -7.66 -16.15
C TYR A 95 14.19 -9.07 -15.62
N ASN A 96 13.77 -9.15 -14.36
CA ASN A 96 13.38 -10.37 -13.67
C ASN A 96 12.20 -10.06 -12.73
N ALA A 97 10.99 -10.37 -13.22
CA ALA A 97 9.75 -10.10 -12.49
C ALA A 97 9.71 -10.78 -11.10
N GLY A 98 10.20 -12.01 -10.99
CA GLY A 98 10.20 -12.77 -9.72
C GLY A 98 11.14 -12.17 -8.68
N ALA A 99 12.40 -11.92 -9.06
CA ALA A 99 13.37 -11.29 -8.17
C ALA A 99 12.93 -9.88 -7.74
N ARG A 100 12.38 -9.11 -8.69
CA ARG A 100 11.80 -7.80 -8.41
C ARG A 100 10.65 -7.89 -7.41
N ALA A 101 9.74 -8.86 -7.57
CA ALA A 101 8.61 -9.05 -6.67
C ALA A 101 9.08 -9.38 -5.25
N VAL A 102 10.06 -10.28 -5.09
CA VAL A 102 10.64 -10.63 -3.77
C VAL A 102 11.33 -9.43 -3.14
N ALA A 103 12.16 -8.69 -3.87
CA ALA A 103 12.84 -7.51 -3.35
C ALA A 103 11.84 -6.41 -2.91
N LYS A 104 10.80 -6.16 -3.73
CA LYS A 104 9.71 -5.23 -3.39
C LYS A 104 8.91 -5.70 -2.18
N LEU A 105 8.65 -7.00 -2.06
CA LEU A 105 7.95 -7.58 -0.92
C LEU A 105 8.74 -7.36 0.37
N MET A 106 10.06 -7.56 0.35
CA MET A 106 10.91 -7.35 1.53
C MET A 106 10.92 -5.90 1.99
N LEU A 107 11.00 -4.93 1.06
CA LEU A 107 10.90 -3.50 1.36
C LEU A 107 9.55 -3.14 1.99
N ASN A 108 8.45 -3.62 1.39
CA ASN A 108 7.11 -3.23 1.81
C ASN A 108 6.62 -3.97 3.06
N SER A 109 7.12 -5.19 3.32
CA SER A 109 6.67 -6.00 4.46
C SER A 109 7.32 -5.59 5.76
N LEU A 110 8.51 -4.98 5.73
CA LEU A 110 9.27 -4.61 6.93
C LEU A 110 8.45 -3.70 7.85
N TRP A 111 7.96 -2.57 7.35
CA TRP A 111 7.20 -1.62 8.17
C TRP A 111 5.83 -2.17 8.56
N GLY A 112 5.20 -2.96 7.69
CA GLY A 112 3.94 -3.65 8.00
C GLY A 112 4.09 -4.65 9.14
N LYS A 113 5.26 -5.29 9.25
CA LYS A 113 5.59 -6.18 10.37
C LYS A 113 5.69 -5.43 11.69
N PHE A 114 6.28 -4.23 11.70
CA PHE A 114 6.30 -3.37 12.89
C PHE A 114 4.90 -2.94 13.33
N ALA A 115 3.95 -2.82 12.40
CA ALA A 115 2.56 -2.50 12.69
C ALA A 115 1.69 -3.73 13.00
N GLN A 116 2.26 -4.93 13.03
CA GLN A 116 1.49 -6.15 13.17
C GLN A 116 0.78 -6.16 14.54
N ARG A 117 -0.55 -6.34 14.49
CA ARG A 117 -1.36 -6.53 15.70
C ARG A 117 -0.85 -7.74 16.45
N ALA A 118 -0.49 -7.55 17.71
CA ALA A 118 0.14 -8.61 18.50
C ALA A 118 -0.87 -9.65 19.03
N ASN A 119 -2.13 -9.26 19.27
CA ASN A 119 -3.22 -10.20 19.55
C ASN A 119 -4.02 -10.53 18.29
N MET A 120 -3.54 -11.50 17.50
CA MET A 120 -4.31 -12.11 16.40
C MET A 120 -4.98 -13.40 16.87
N ASP A 121 -6.05 -13.81 16.18
CA ASP A 121 -6.63 -15.13 16.39
C ASP A 121 -5.56 -16.20 16.09
N LYS A 122 -5.37 -17.10 17.04
CA LYS A 122 -4.47 -18.24 16.98
C LYS A 122 -5.29 -19.51 16.81
N THR A 123 -4.76 -20.44 16.03
CA THR A 123 -5.35 -21.77 15.87
C THR A 123 -4.54 -22.77 16.68
N ALA A 124 -5.21 -23.51 17.57
CA ALA A 124 -4.65 -24.69 18.22
C ALA A 124 -5.32 -25.94 17.63
N VAL A 125 -4.53 -26.98 17.42
CA VAL A 125 -5.03 -28.32 17.04
C VAL A 125 -4.92 -29.18 18.28
N LEU A 126 -6.05 -29.65 18.78
CA LEU A 126 -6.16 -30.39 20.04
C LEU A 126 -6.62 -31.80 19.72
N TYR A 127 -6.13 -32.78 20.49
CA TYR A 127 -6.42 -34.20 20.29
C TYR A 127 -7.09 -34.82 21.51
N THR A 128 -7.22 -34.07 22.61
CA THR A 128 -7.79 -34.56 23.86
C THR A 128 -8.80 -33.58 24.45
N TYR A 129 -9.73 -34.12 25.25
CA TYR A 129 -10.68 -33.30 26.00
C TYR A 129 -9.97 -32.43 27.06
N GLU A 130 -8.90 -32.91 27.67
CA GLU A 130 -8.14 -32.16 28.67
C GLU A 130 -7.53 -30.88 28.08
N GLU A 131 -6.92 -31.00 26.90
CA GLU A 131 -6.45 -29.85 26.14
C GLU A 131 -7.60 -28.87 25.86
N LEU A 132 -8.73 -29.36 25.34
CA LEU A 132 -9.89 -28.50 25.05
C LEU A 132 -10.40 -27.77 26.31
N TYR A 133 -10.52 -28.47 27.44
CA TYR A 133 -10.95 -27.88 28.70
C TYR A 133 -9.97 -26.83 29.22
N SER A 134 -8.66 -27.05 29.04
CA SER A 134 -7.64 -26.06 29.41
C SER A 134 -7.80 -24.73 28.65
N PHE A 135 -8.36 -24.75 27.44
CA PHE A 135 -8.66 -23.53 26.69
C PHE A 135 -10.03 -22.93 27.05
N LEU A 136 -11.06 -23.76 27.25
CA LEU A 136 -12.42 -23.30 27.56
C LEU A 136 -12.52 -22.64 28.94
N PHE A 137 -11.74 -23.10 29.91
CA PHE A 137 -11.77 -22.61 31.28
C PHE A 137 -10.63 -21.62 31.62
N ASP A 138 -9.78 -21.28 30.66
CA ASP A 138 -8.78 -20.22 30.85
C ASP A 138 -9.44 -18.85 30.66
N ALA A 139 -9.72 -18.17 31.77
CA ALA A 139 -10.32 -16.84 31.78
C ALA A 139 -9.51 -15.77 31.02
N LYS A 140 -8.25 -16.04 30.65
CA LYS A 140 -7.43 -15.16 29.83
C LYS A 140 -7.66 -15.35 28.34
N LYS A 141 -8.35 -16.40 27.91
CA LYS A 141 -8.57 -16.74 26.51
C LYS A 141 -10.03 -16.51 26.10
N ILE A 142 -10.21 -15.96 24.91
CA ILE A 142 -11.50 -15.87 24.22
C ILE A 142 -11.48 -16.89 23.09
N ILE A 143 -12.40 -17.84 23.12
CA ILE A 143 -12.62 -18.76 22.00
C ILE A 143 -13.43 -18.03 20.92
N THR A 144 -12.86 -17.91 19.73
CA THR A 144 -13.48 -17.26 18.56
C THR A 144 -14.02 -18.26 17.56
N GLY A 145 -13.61 -19.52 17.65
CA GLY A 145 -14.18 -20.61 16.89
C GLY A 145 -13.75 -21.96 17.43
N CYS A 146 -14.62 -22.96 17.32
CA CYS A 146 -14.32 -24.34 17.67
C CYS A 146 -14.89 -25.23 16.56
N MET A 147 -14.07 -26.18 16.12
CA MET A 147 -14.41 -27.12 15.07
C MET A 147 -13.88 -28.50 15.42
N PHE A 148 -14.78 -29.46 15.45
CA PHE A 148 -14.47 -30.87 15.51
C PHE A 148 -14.26 -31.38 14.08
N VAL A 149 -13.21 -32.16 13.88
CA VAL A 149 -12.84 -32.78 12.61
C VAL A 149 -12.97 -34.28 12.77
N GLU A 150 -13.82 -34.87 11.94
CA GLU A 150 -14.00 -36.32 11.86
C GLU A 150 -12.82 -36.94 11.10
N ASN A 151 -12.30 -38.04 11.63
CA ASN A 151 -11.33 -38.88 10.94
C ASN A 151 -12.05 -39.83 9.96
N GLU A 152 -11.29 -40.65 9.21
CA GLU A 152 -11.85 -41.59 8.22
C GLU A 152 -12.80 -42.63 8.82
N SER A 153 -12.72 -42.86 10.14
CA SER A 153 -13.60 -43.78 10.87
C SER A 153 -14.89 -43.11 11.37
N GLY A 154 -15.05 -41.80 11.14
CA GLY A 154 -16.18 -41.00 11.63
C GLY A 154 -16.03 -40.49 13.06
N ASP A 155 -14.90 -40.75 13.72
CA ASP A 155 -14.63 -40.27 15.07
C ASP A 155 -14.06 -38.86 15.05
N ALA A 156 -14.63 -37.96 15.86
CA ALA A 156 -14.21 -36.57 15.99
C ALA A 156 -13.12 -36.39 17.05
N ASP A 157 -11.95 -36.99 16.83
CA ASP A 157 -10.81 -36.99 17.76
C ASP A 157 -9.95 -35.71 17.71
N THR A 158 -10.15 -34.88 16.69
CA THR A 158 -9.33 -33.70 16.45
C THR A 158 -10.17 -32.43 16.51
N VAL A 159 -9.70 -31.43 17.26
CA VAL A 159 -10.37 -30.13 17.43
C VAL A 159 -9.49 -28.99 16.95
N TYR A 160 -9.98 -28.23 15.96
CA TYR A 160 -9.43 -26.94 15.56
C TYR A 160 -10.08 -25.84 16.39
N LEU A 161 -9.31 -25.27 17.31
CA LEU A 161 -9.75 -24.21 18.21
C LEU A 161 -9.10 -22.89 17.82
N ASN A 162 -9.93 -21.91 17.42
CA ASN A 162 -9.50 -20.53 17.24
C ASN A 162 -9.72 -19.75 18.54
N TRP A 163 -8.68 -19.07 19.00
CA TRP A 163 -8.72 -18.32 20.24
C TRP A 163 -7.82 -17.08 20.18
N ARG A 164 -8.04 -16.14 21.09
CA ARG A 164 -7.19 -14.96 21.29
C ARG A 164 -7.16 -14.57 22.77
N TRP A 165 -6.25 -13.70 23.18
CA TRP A 165 -6.22 -13.22 24.56
C TRP A 165 -7.36 -12.21 24.82
N VAL A 166 -7.91 -12.19 26.05
CA VAL A 166 -8.95 -11.23 26.46
C VAL A 166 -8.42 -9.80 26.45
N ASN A 167 -7.24 -9.59 27.04
CA ASN A 167 -6.59 -8.30 27.16
C ASN A 167 -5.28 -8.24 26.36
N GLU A 168 -4.54 -7.15 26.54
CA GLU A 168 -3.14 -7.03 26.11
C GLU A 168 -2.17 -7.92 26.90
N ASP A 169 -2.69 -8.90 27.64
CA ASP A 169 -1.96 -9.98 28.32
C ASP A 169 -1.39 -10.99 27.30
N PHE A 170 -0.70 -10.48 26.29
CA PHE A 170 0.05 -11.25 25.31
C PHE A 170 1.50 -10.79 25.35
N GLU A 171 2.42 -11.71 25.08
CA GLU A 171 3.80 -11.33 24.81
C GLU A 171 3.84 -10.57 23.48
N ALA A 172 4.22 -9.29 23.54
CA ALA A 172 4.42 -8.49 22.35
C ALA A 172 5.46 -9.20 21.46
N ALA A 173 5.13 -9.38 20.19
CA ALA A 173 6.08 -9.97 19.25
C ALA A 173 7.35 -9.10 19.23
N LEU A 174 8.52 -9.71 19.38
CA LEU A 174 9.83 -9.02 19.33
C LEU A 174 10.03 -8.19 18.04
N SER A 175 9.27 -8.50 16.99
CA SER A 175 9.30 -7.82 15.69
C SER A 175 8.27 -6.68 15.54
N SER A 176 7.42 -6.42 16.54
CA SER A 176 6.43 -5.34 16.50
C SER A 176 6.98 -4.06 17.13
N ASN A 177 6.77 -2.92 16.46
CA ASN A 177 7.12 -1.60 16.95
C ASN A 177 6.20 -0.55 16.32
N VAL A 178 5.07 -0.30 16.98
CA VAL A 178 4.03 0.62 16.48
C VAL A 178 4.56 2.04 16.30
N VAL A 179 5.55 2.45 17.07
CA VAL A 179 6.16 3.79 17.02
C VAL A 179 6.92 3.94 15.70
N THR A 180 7.82 3.01 15.40
CA THR A 180 8.56 2.98 14.13
C THR A 180 7.59 2.93 12.94
N ALA A 181 6.57 2.07 12.99
CA ALA A 181 5.56 1.98 11.93
C ALA A 181 4.82 3.31 11.72
N SER A 182 4.45 4.00 12.81
CA SER A 182 3.76 5.29 12.75
C SER A 182 4.63 6.39 12.14
N TYR A 183 5.94 6.37 12.41
CA TYR A 183 6.87 7.31 11.78
C TYR A 183 7.05 7.04 10.28
N VAL A 184 7.08 5.77 9.85
CA VAL A 184 7.17 5.42 8.41
C VAL A 184 5.95 5.95 7.66
N THR A 185 4.74 5.70 8.16
CA THR A 185 3.51 6.17 7.49
C THR A 185 3.40 7.68 7.48
N ALA A 186 3.69 8.34 8.60
CA ALA A 186 3.67 9.79 8.71
C ALA A 186 4.69 10.47 7.79
N GLN A 187 5.91 9.96 7.70
CA GLN A 187 6.92 10.51 6.79
C GLN A 187 6.49 10.31 5.32
N GLY A 188 5.93 9.16 4.97
CA GLY A 188 5.33 8.93 3.65
C GLY A 188 4.22 9.94 3.33
N CYS A 189 3.29 10.17 4.26
CA CYS A 189 2.24 11.18 4.12
C CYS A 189 2.81 12.60 3.95
N LEU A 190 3.86 12.95 4.70
CA LEU A 190 4.52 14.25 4.58
C LEU A 190 5.26 14.41 3.26
N VAL A 191 5.83 13.33 2.68
CA VAL A 191 6.42 13.34 1.34
C VAL A 191 5.34 13.64 0.31
N LEU A 192 4.25 12.86 0.29
CA LEU A 192 3.11 13.11 -0.61
C LEU A 192 2.58 14.55 -0.46
N TYR A 193 2.43 15.02 0.79
CA TYR A 193 1.96 16.36 1.08
C TYR A 193 2.83 17.47 0.46
N LYS A 194 4.15 17.28 0.31
CA LYS A 194 5.03 18.26 -0.36
C LYS A 194 4.56 18.49 -1.81
N TYR A 195 4.25 17.42 -2.52
CA TYR A 195 3.77 17.48 -3.91
C TYR A 195 2.35 18.07 -3.97
N LEU A 196 1.46 17.64 -3.07
CA LEU A 196 0.11 18.20 -2.99
C LEU A 196 0.12 19.71 -2.73
N LYS A 197 1.01 20.18 -1.85
CA LYS A 197 1.14 21.61 -1.56
C LYS A 197 1.65 22.41 -2.76
N MET A 198 2.58 21.86 -3.52
CA MET A 198 3.13 22.49 -4.71
C MET A 198 2.10 22.55 -5.85
N LEU A 199 1.33 21.46 -6.04
CA LEU A 199 0.33 21.36 -7.10
C LEU A 199 -0.95 22.14 -6.78
N GLY A 200 -1.33 22.24 -5.50
CA GLY A 200 -2.50 23.01 -5.05
C GLY A 200 -3.78 22.54 -5.74
N GLU A 201 -4.48 23.47 -6.40
CA GLU A 201 -5.74 23.21 -7.11
C GLU A 201 -5.57 22.33 -8.37
N ARG A 202 -4.34 22.07 -8.81
CA ARG A 202 -4.07 21.21 -9.97
C ARG A 202 -4.31 19.73 -9.68
N VAL A 203 -4.45 19.34 -8.41
CA VAL A 203 -4.62 17.92 -8.03
C VAL A 203 -6.04 17.44 -8.30
N PHE A 204 -6.18 16.39 -9.12
CA PHE A 204 -7.44 15.69 -9.33
C PHE A 204 -7.63 14.48 -8.41
N TYR A 205 -6.56 13.76 -8.11
CA TYR A 205 -6.60 12.57 -7.28
C TYR A 205 -5.25 12.28 -6.63
N TYR A 206 -5.26 11.61 -5.48
CA TYR A 206 -4.05 11.11 -4.83
C TYR A 206 -4.38 9.88 -3.98
N ASP A 207 -3.45 8.94 -3.90
CA ASP A 207 -3.52 7.78 -3.01
C ASP A 207 -2.13 7.35 -2.59
N THR A 208 -1.84 7.40 -1.28
CA THR A 208 -0.63 6.89 -0.62
C THR A 208 0.71 7.45 -1.13
N ASP A 209 1.07 7.16 -2.37
CA ASP A 209 2.33 7.43 -3.05
C ASP A 209 2.15 7.90 -4.52
N CYS A 210 0.92 8.15 -4.98
CA CYS A 210 0.66 8.70 -6.32
C CYS A 210 -0.18 9.99 -6.29
N VAL A 211 -0.04 10.82 -7.34
CA VAL A 211 -0.84 12.02 -7.59
C VAL A 211 -1.20 12.11 -9.07
N ILE A 212 -2.47 12.32 -9.38
CA ILE A 212 -2.96 12.68 -10.71
C ILE A 212 -3.30 14.17 -10.69
N PHE A 213 -2.75 14.93 -11.62
CA PHE A 213 -2.86 16.39 -11.66
C PHE A 213 -3.00 16.90 -13.09
N VAL A 214 -3.44 18.16 -13.23
CA VAL A 214 -3.50 18.87 -14.51
C VAL A 214 -2.26 19.73 -14.71
N THR A 215 -1.77 19.77 -15.94
CA THR A 215 -0.70 20.66 -16.38
C THR A 215 -1.23 21.62 -17.42
N ARG A 216 -0.92 22.90 -17.24
CA ARG A 216 -1.21 23.99 -18.18
C ARG A 216 0.10 24.61 -18.66
N LEU A 217 0.04 25.33 -19.77
CA LEU A 217 1.21 26.02 -20.31
C LEU A 217 1.75 27.03 -19.28
N GLY A 218 3.03 26.89 -18.92
CA GLY A 218 3.70 27.74 -17.93
C GLY A 218 3.63 27.25 -16.49
N ASP A 219 2.94 26.13 -16.22
CA ASP A 219 2.95 25.53 -14.89
C ASP A 219 4.32 24.92 -14.54
N VAL A 220 4.66 24.94 -13.25
CA VAL A 220 5.84 24.26 -12.73
C VAL A 220 5.54 22.78 -12.54
N GLU A 221 6.26 21.91 -13.25
CA GLU A 221 6.10 20.46 -13.13
C GLU A 221 6.74 19.91 -11.85
N PRO A 222 6.12 18.90 -11.21
CA PRO A 222 6.74 18.23 -10.08
C PRO A 222 8.05 17.55 -10.51
N PRO A 223 9.09 17.59 -9.67
CA PRO A 223 10.33 16.88 -9.99
C PRO A 223 10.06 15.39 -10.05
N SER A 224 10.45 14.77 -11.16
CA SER A 224 10.38 13.33 -11.37
C SER A 224 11.79 12.71 -11.46
N GLY A 225 11.88 11.42 -11.18
CA GLY A 225 13.13 10.69 -11.31
C GLY A 225 13.02 9.22 -10.92
N ASN A 226 14.15 8.54 -10.99
CA ASN A 226 14.26 7.08 -10.80
C ASN A 226 14.92 6.70 -9.46
N ALA A 227 15.42 7.68 -8.70
CA ALA A 227 16.11 7.42 -7.45
C ALA A 227 15.13 7.14 -6.30
N LEU A 228 15.66 6.60 -5.19
CA LEU A 228 14.86 6.30 -4.02
C LEU A 228 14.22 7.56 -3.43
N GLY A 229 12.89 7.58 -3.36
CA GLY A 229 12.11 8.67 -2.79
C GLY A 229 11.72 9.77 -3.78
N GLU A 230 12.11 9.65 -5.05
CA GLU A 230 11.61 10.49 -6.15
C GLU A 230 10.25 9.97 -6.66
N MET A 231 9.49 10.87 -7.29
CA MET A 231 8.25 10.51 -7.99
C MET A 231 8.58 10.04 -9.40
N THR A 232 8.08 8.88 -9.81
CA THR A 232 8.26 8.39 -11.18
C THR A 232 7.01 8.68 -12.00
N ASP A 233 7.19 9.07 -13.26
CA ASP A 233 6.08 9.16 -14.22
C ASP A 233 5.62 7.76 -14.61
N GLU A 234 4.44 7.35 -14.14
CA GLU A 234 3.86 6.03 -14.43
C GLU A 234 3.39 5.92 -15.89
N LEU A 235 3.01 7.04 -16.52
CA LEU A 235 2.51 7.04 -17.91
C LEU A 235 3.63 6.77 -18.91
N ALA A 236 4.88 7.08 -18.56
CA ALA A 236 6.05 6.74 -19.37
C ALA A 236 6.17 5.23 -19.63
N GLY A 237 5.55 4.37 -18.81
CA GLY A 237 5.46 2.94 -19.06
C GLY A 237 4.64 2.56 -20.31
N TYR A 238 3.74 3.43 -20.75
CA TYR A 238 3.02 3.30 -22.02
C TYR A 238 3.75 3.94 -23.21
N GLY A 239 4.73 4.80 -22.93
CA GLY A 239 5.50 5.56 -23.91
C GLY A 239 5.86 6.94 -23.36
N VAL A 240 7.08 7.41 -23.62
CA VAL A 240 7.53 8.74 -23.17
C VAL A 240 6.67 9.82 -23.85
N ASN A 241 6.16 10.78 -23.09
CA ASN A 241 5.16 11.77 -23.50
C ASN A 241 3.71 11.26 -23.60
N THR A 242 3.39 10.11 -23.01
CA THR A 242 1.99 9.72 -22.78
C THR A 242 1.35 10.67 -21.76
N TYR A 243 0.12 11.11 -22.03
CA TYR A 243 -0.62 11.99 -21.13
C TYR A 243 -2.09 11.57 -21.02
N ILE A 244 -2.72 11.91 -19.89
CA ILE A 244 -4.14 11.66 -19.66
C ILE A 244 -4.96 12.76 -20.33
N THR A 245 -5.90 12.38 -21.20
CA THR A 245 -6.86 13.29 -21.84
C THR A 245 -8.15 13.41 -21.02
N ASN A 246 -8.57 12.32 -20.42
CA ASN A 246 -9.85 12.22 -19.74
C ASN A 246 -9.69 11.52 -18.40
N PHE A 247 -10.24 12.10 -17.34
CA PHE A 247 -10.20 11.54 -16.00
C PHE A 247 -11.58 11.61 -15.35
N VAL A 248 -11.96 10.56 -14.63
CA VAL A 248 -13.17 10.54 -13.79
C VAL A 248 -12.87 9.83 -12.47
N SER A 249 -13.37 10.39 -11.36
CA SER A 249 -13.30 9.75 -10.05
C SER A 249 -14.68 9.66 -9.39
N GLY A 250 -15.02 8.47 -8.92
CA GLY A 250 -16.18 8.21 -8.07
C GLY A 250 -15.85 8.24 -6.57
N GLY A 251 -14.60 8.54 -6.18
CA GLY A 251 -14.15 8.59 -4.80
C GLY A 251 -12.83 7.84 -4.56
N PRO A 252 -12.46 7.61 -3.28
CA PRO A 252 -11.20 6.94 -2.94
C PRO A 252 -11.11 5.53 -3.51
N LYS A 253 -10.03 5.24 -4.25
CA LYS A 253 -9.79 3.96 -4.95
C LYS A 253 -10.92 3.58 -5.91
N PHE A 254 -11.50 4.60 -6.54
CA PHE A 254 -12.54 4.47 -7.55
C PHE A 254 -12.35 5.57 -8.61
N TYR A 255 -11.58 5.28 -9.66
CA TYR A 255 -11.31 6.22 -10.75
C TYR A 255 -11.04 5.50 -12.07
N SER A 256 -11.13 6.24 -13.17
CA SER A 256 -10.79 5.77 -14.51
C SER A 256 -10.22 6.93 -15.32
N TYR A 257 -9.33 6.62 -16.26
CA TYR A 257 -8.79 7.58 -17.19
C TYR A 257 -8.55 6.99 -18.58
N ILE A 258 -8.50 7.88 -19.57
CA ILE A 258 -7.99 7.59 -20.91
C ILE A 258 -6.68 8.35 -21.07
N ALA A 259 -5.63 7.63 -21.45
CA ALA A 259 -4.33 8.19 -21.79
C ALA A 259 -4.07 8.06 -23.29
N VAL A 260 -3.38 9.02 -23.87
CA VAL A 260 -2.98 9.02 -25.28
C VAL A 260 -1.47 8.90 -25.34
N THR A 261 -1.00 7.86 -26.03
CA THR A 261 0.41 7.61 -26.28
C THR A 261 0.95 8.51 -27.40
N PRO A 262 2.29 8.60 -27.59
CA PRO A 262 2.89 9.43 -28.64
C PRO A 262 2.49 9.05 -30.07
N ASP A 263 2.14 7.78 -30.31
CA ASP A 263 1.63 7.26 -31.57
C ASP A 263 0.11 7.46 -31.76
N GLY A 264 -0.56 8.08 -30.79
CA GLY A 264 -1.99 8.39 -30.84
C GLY A 264 -2.90 7.24 -30.40
N GLN A 265 -2.35 6.17 -29.81
CA GLN A 265 -3.14 5.09 -29.25
C GLN A 265 -3.80 5.53 -27.94
N GLU A 266 -5.10 5.22 -27.79
CA GLU A 266 -5.82 5.41 -26.54
C GLU A 266 -5.67 4.18 -25.63
N ILE A 267 -5.30 4.43 -24.37
CA ILE A 267 -5.19 3.44 -23.31
C ILE A 267 -6.18 3.79 -22.23
N GLU A 268 -7.11 2.88 -21.98
CA GLU A 268 -8.08 3.02 -20.91
C GLU A 268 -7.61 2.29 -19.64
N CYS A 269 -7.66 2.98 -18.51
CA CYS A 269 -7.40 2.42 -17.20
C CYS A 269 -8.64 2.56 -16.31
N CYS A 270 -8.98 1.51 -15.59
CA CYS A 270 -10.08 1.48 -14.62
C CYS A 270 -9.62 0.89 -13.29
N GLU A 271 -9.80 1.65 -12.21
CA GLU A 271 -9.38 1.27 -10.86
C GLU A 271 -10.56 1.32 -9.90
N ILE A 272 -11.00 0.15 -9.42
CA ILE A 272 -12.07 0.01 -8.43
C ILE A 272 -11.66 -0.94 -7.32
N LYS A 273 -11.67 -0.44 -6.09
CA LYS A 273 -11.36 -1.25 -4.92
C LYS A 273 -12.30 -2.45 -4.79
N GLY A 274 -11.69 -3.63 -4.73
CA GLY A 274 -12.38 -4.88 -4.42
C GLY A 274 -13.02 -5.54 -5.62
N ILE A 275 -12.78 -5.06 -6.83
CA ILE A 275 -13.21 -5.72 -8.06
C ILE A 275 -11.96 -5.95 -8.90
N ARG A 276 -11.80 -7.18 -9.36
CA ARG A 276 -10.79 -7.49 -10.36
C ARG A 276 -11.35 -7.05 -11.71
N ILE A 277 -10.63 -6.17 -12.41
CA ILE A 277 -10.96 -5.83 -13.78
C ILE A 277 -10.37 -6.92 -14.68
N ASP A 278 -11.25 -7.63 -15.35
CA ASP A 278 -11.01 -8.65 -16.36
C ASP A 278 -11.90 -8.37 -17.57
N SER A 279 -11.79 -9.18 -18.62
CA SER A 279 -12.53 -8.92 -19.87
C SER A 279 -14.05 -8.84 -19.66
N GLN A 280 -14.63 -9.64 -18.76
CA GLN A 280 -16.08 -9.66 -18.52
C GLN A 280 -16.54 -8.46 -17.68
N THR A 281 -15.77 -8.12 -16.66
CA THR A 281 -16.08 -6.98 -15.79
C THR A 281 -15.82 -5.65 -16.50
N PHE A 282 -14.84 -5.58 -17.41
CA PHE A 282 -14.54 -4.38 -18.21
C PHE A 282 -15.68 -3.96 -19.15
N GLU A 283 -16.45 -4.92 -19.69
CA GLU A 283 -17.67 -4.61 -20.46
C GLU A 283 -18.68 -3.79 -19.65
N LYS A 284 -18.74 -4.02 -18.33
CA LYS A 284 -19.64 -3.31 -17.40
C LYS A 284 -18.96 -2.12 -16.74
N VAL A 285 -17.65 -2.19 -16.53
CA VAL A 285 -16.84 -1.24 -15.78
C VAL A 285 -15.73 -0.72 -16.69
N ASN A 286 -16.08 0.35 -17.40
CA ASN A 286 -15.19 1.12 -18.26
C ASN A 286 -15.37 2.62 -17.98
N TYR A 287 -14.51 3.44 -18.58
CA TYR A 287 -14.49 4.88 -18.46
C TYR A 287 -15.87 5.49 -18.72
N ASN A 288 -16.55 5.07 -19.80
CA ASN A 288 -17.85 5.60 -20.18
C ASN A 288 -18.92 5.28 -19.14
N THR A 289 -19.00 4.05 -18.65
CA THR A 289 -19.97 3.68 -17.61
C THR A 289 -19.66 4.39 -16.29
N MET A 290 -18.39 4.52 -15.92
CA MET A 290 -17.97 5.26 -14.72
C MET A 290 -18.29 6.76 -14.82
N ARG A 291 -18.05 7.38 -15.97
CA ARG A 291 -18.43 8.76 -16.25
C ARG A 291 -19.93 8.97 -16.09
N LYS A 292 -20.74 8.15 -16.76
CA LYS A 292 -22.22 8.21 -16.65
C LYS A 292 -22.70 8.02 -15.21
N LEU A 293 -22.03 7.16 -14.43
CA LEU A 293 -22.36 6.94 -13.02
C LEU A 293 -22.03 8.18 -12.15
N VAL A 294 -20.87 8.82 -12.36
CA VAL A 294 -20.47 10.04 -11.64
C VAL A 294 -21.35 11.23 -12.02
N GLU A 295 -21.72 11.34 -13.30
CA GLU A 295 -22.66 12.35 -13.82
C GLU A 295 -24.13 12.06 -13.47
N CYS A 296 -24.40 11.04 -12.64
CA CYS A 296 -25.74 10.62 -12.23
C CYS A 296 -26.69 10.24 -13.39
N GLN A 297 -26.16 9.93 -14.58
CA GLN A 297 -26.93 9.47 -15.74
C GLN A 297 -27.31 7.99 -15.64
N VAL A 298 -26.56 7.21 -14.84
CA VAL A 298 -26.81 5.79 -14.60
C VAL A 298 -26.93 5.54 -13.10
N LYS A 299 -27.87 4.67 -12.71
CA LYS A 299 -28.04 4.25 -11.31
C LYS A 299 -26.94 3.25 -10.91
N PRO A 300 -26.62 3.13 -9.61
CA PRO A 300 -25.78 2.04 -9.11
C PRO A 300 -26.19 0.68 -9.67
N PHE A 301 -25.21 -0.10 -10.12
CA PHE A 301 -25.44 -1.39 -10.77
C PHE A 301 -24.60 -2.50 -10.12
N LYS A 302 -24.99 -3.74 -10.37
CA LYS A 302 -24.32 -4.92 -9.83
C LYS A 302 -23.29 -5.46 -10.82
N VAL A 303 -22.16 -5.91 -10.29
CA VAL A 303 -21.12 -6.64 -11.02
C VAL A 303 -20.85 -7.92 -10.26
N GLU A 304 -20.84 -9.03 -10.99
CA GLU A 304 -20.41 -10.32 -10.46
C GLU A 304 -18.89 -10.38 -10.47
N THR A 305 -18.32 -10.83 -9.36
CA THR A 305 -16.88 -11.06 -9.21
C THR A 305 -16.67 -12.41 -8.57
N THR A 306 -15.53 -13.04 -8.83
CA THR A 306 -15.10 -14.21 -8.08
C THR A 306 -14.29 -13.77 -6.86
N SER A 307 -14.47 -14.47 -5.74
CA SER A 307 -13.67 -14.28 -4.54
C SER A 307 -13.21 -15.63 -4.00
N ILE A 308 -11.97 -15.66 -3.52
CA ILE A 308 -11.42 -16.83 -2.83
C ILE A 308 -11.77 -16.68 -1.35
N ARG A 309 -12.52 -17.65 -0.82
CA ARG A 309 -12.94 -17.71 0.58
C ARG A 309 -12.40 -18.98 1.21
N ARG A 310 -11.98 -18.87 2.47
CA ARG A 310 -11.70 -20.03 3.31
C ARG A 310 -12.96 -20.33 4.11
N LEU A 311 -13.54 -21.51 3.90
CA LEU A 311 -14.69 -21.96 4.67
C LEU A 311 -14.29 -22.30 6.10
N LYS A 312 -15.30 -22.56 6.93
CA LYS A 312 -15.13 -22.99 8.32
C LYS A 312 -14.11 -24.13 8.43
N TYR A 313 -14.20 -25.13 7.54
CA TYR A 313 -13.36 -26.34 7.50
C TYR A 313 -12.02 -26.15 6.78
N HIS A 314 -11.56 -24.90 6.68
CA HIS A 314 -10.31 -24.55 6.03
C HIS A 314 -10.22 -24.88 4.53
N THR A 315 -11.27 -25.45 3.94
CA THR A 315 -11.43 -25.61 2.49
C THR A 315 -11.41 -24.25 1.83
N VAL A 316 -10.54 -24.10 0.84
CA VAL A 316 -10.46 -22.90 0.01
C VAL A 316 -11.43 -23.10 -1.15
N VAL A 317 -12.42 -22.23 -1.25
CA VAL A 317 -13.42 -22.24 -2.33
C VAL A 317 -13.39 -20.93 -3.09
N THR A 318 -13.68 -21.01 -4.39
CA THR A 318 -13.94 -19.84 -5.22
C THR A 318 -15.45 -19.67 -5.31
N GLN A 319 -15.96 -18.53 -4.83
CA GLN A 319 -17.39 -18.23 -4.81
C GLN A 319 -17.68 -16.99 -5.65
N ALA A 320 -18.78 -17.02 -6.40
CA ALA A 320 -19.33 -15.84 -7.05
C ALA A 320 -19.92 -14.89 -5.99
N GLU A 321 -19.53 -13.63 -6.05
CA GLU A 321 -20.04 -12.55 -5.21
C GLU A 321 -20.58 -11.43 -6.09
N GLU A 322 -21.70 -10.84 -5.67
CA GLU A 322 -22.19 -9.61 -6.27
C GLU A 322 -21.64 -8.39 -5.54
N LYS A 323 -21.12 -7.42 -6.30
CA LYS A 323 -20.72 -6.11 -5.77
C LYS A 323 -21.51 -5.00 -6.45
N ILE A 324 -21.99 -4.07 -5.63
CA ILE A 324 -22.73 -2.89 -6.11
C ILE A 324 -21.72 -1.77 -6.37
N ILE A 325 -21.62 -1.35 -7.62
CA ILE A 325 -20.86 -0.18 -8.04
C ILE A 325 -21.70 1.06 -7.75
N ARG A 326 -21.14 1.96 -6.93
CA ARG A 326 -21.75 3.27 -6.65
C ARG A 326 -20.68 4.30 -6.33
N VAL A 327 -20.97 5.55 -6.61
CA VAL A 327 -20.12 6.69 -6.21
C VAL A 327 -19.98 6.71 -4.68
N THR A 328 -18.76 6.90 -4.19
CA THR A 328 -18.42 6.91 -2.75
C THR A 328 -17.77 8.21 -2.30
N SER A 329 -17.74 9.24 -3.14
CA SER A 329 -17.17 10.57 -2.83
C SER A 329 -17.67 11.17 -1.50
N ALA A 330 -18.92 10.88 -1.10
CA ALA A 330 -19.50 11.36 0.16
C ALA A 330 -19.17 10.51 1.41
N LYS A 331 -18.61 9.29 1.26
CA LYS A 331 -18.54 8.28 2.33
C LYS A 331 -17.61 8.66 3.50
N ARG A 332 -16.73 9.66 3.33
CA ARG A 332 -15.73 10.07 4.33
C ARG A 332 -15.68 11.58 4.54
N ARG A 333 -16.82 12.28 4.45
CA ARG A 333 -16.88 13.67 4.94
C ARG A 333 -16.64 13.65 6.45
N ARG A 334 -15.44 14.04 6.89
CA ARG A 334 -15.18 14.38 8.28
C ARG A 334 -15.86 15.74 8.50
N VAL A 335 -17.03 15.72 9.14
CA VAL A 335 -17.72 16.92 9.61
C VAL A 335 -16.92 17.54 10.75
#